data_AF-A0A495Y993-F1
#
_entry.id   AF-A0A495Y993-F1
#
_cell.length_a   1.000
_cell.length_b   1.000
_cell.length_c   1.000
_cell.angle_alpha   90.00
_cell.angle_beta   90.00
_cell.angle_gamma   90.00
#
_symmetry.space_group_name_H-M   'P 1'
#
loop_
_entity.id
_entity.type
_entity.pdbx_description
1 polymer ?
#
loop_
_entity_poly.entity_id
_entity_poly.type
_entity_poly.pdbx_seq_one_letter_code
_entity_poly.pdbx_strand_id
1 'polypeptide(L)'
;MRGASSAHYFRNGVVMKKSAACSWLFQLCIVMFVLCAKAFAQTPGISEAVVSTSNLEGTVTLVVAGVKTVFPLPGVNASTTSGEGTVQHDAANVNVGVSGIANLATVDTPHSQANFAATQTTTTLAGTASASNISLAQNAVQSTSVSGRGYCTFDSAGAIRCVGSTSLGSVIVNGVPVSIPQQPIPIGYPLATVSATLAVNLPGLGLLVNIPVSGALKVNDYIFSGVGSKRFLAIHAPLHLELAGSLNVLSVGLVSAQIDLRDVTETIADTTSVATTPIVSSVSPDAIDCSNLADGYYADPSSQCSPEFFACQSGKSISKTCPAGTVFNSSEIECVVPNDDSYCPAPTQTSVKLLQVH
;
A
#
# COMPACT_ATOMS: atom_id res chain seq x y z
N MET A 1 -44.95 31.77 20.76
CA MET A 1 -44.08 32.91 21.11
C MET A 1 -42.82 32.37 21.76
N ARG A 2 -41.67 32.92 21.37
CA ARG A 2 -40.32 32.48 21.76
C ARG A 2 -40.08 32.60 23.27
N GLY A 3 -39.22 31.72 23.79
CA GLY A 3 -38.12 32.15 24.64
C GLY A 3 -38.12 31.62 26.08
N ALA A 4 -37.17 30.74 26.38
CA ALA A 4 -36.49 30.73 27.68
C ALA A 4 -35.05 30.27 27.46
N SER A 5 -34.10 31.18 27.72
CA SER A 5 -32.67 30.93 27.78
C SER A 5 -32.09 31.65 28.99
N SER A 6 -31.20 30.92 29.68
CA SER A 6 -30.04 31.39 30.47
C SER A 6 -30.26 32.19 31.76
N ALA A 7 -29.66 31.74 32.87
CA ALA A 7 -28.30 32.15 33.27
C ALA A 7 -27.95 31.73 34.71
N HIS A 8 -26.75 31.15 34.87
CA HIS A 8 -25.99 31.09 36.12
C HIS A 8 -25.18 32.39 36.29
N TYR A 9 -25.04 32.93 37.53
CA TYR A 9 -23.78 33.22 38.26
C TYR A 9 -23.97 34.23 39.41
N PHE A 10 -23.41 33.96 40.61
CA PHE A 10 -22.84 34.94 41.58
C PHE A 10 -21.94 34.13 42.56
N ARG A 11 -20.60 34.18 42.48
CA ARG A 11 -19.61 35.18 42.98
C ARG A 11 -19.32 35.08 44.50
N ASN A 12 -18.10 34.69 44.86
CA ASN A 12 -17.34 35.28 45.97
C ASN A 12 -15.84 34.95 45.84
N GLY A 13 -15.02 36.01 45.82
CA GLY A 13 -13.58 35.93 45.66
C GLY A 13 -12.85 35.75 47.00
N VAL A 14 -11.72 35.06 46.95
CA VAL A 14 -10.71 35.03 48.01
C VAL A 14 -9.35 35.29 47.36
N VAL A 15 -8.68 36.35 47.84
CA VAL A 15 -7.31 36.74 47.47
C VAL A 15 -6.34 35.73 48.08
N MET A 16 -5.55 35.04 47.24
CA MET A 16 -4.52 34.12 47.71
C MET A 16 -3.23 34.87 48.08
N LYS A 17 -2.80 34.67 49.34
CA LYS A 17 -1.49 35.08 49.87
C LYS A 17 -0.42 34.13 49.31
N LYS A 18 0.55 34.66 48.55
CA LYS A 18 1.68 33.89 47.99
C LYS A 18 2.51 33.26 49.13
N SER A 19 2.47 31.94 49.27
CA SER A 19 3.39 31.15 50.10
C SER A 19 4.44 30.50 49.18
N ALA A 20 5.71 30.80 49.43
CA ALA A 20 6.87 30.33 48.66
C ALA A 20 7.08 28.79 48.71
N ALA A 21 6.32 28.07 49.54
CA ALA A 21 6.33 26.61 49.61
C ALA A 21 5.56 25.93 48.45
N CYS A 22 4.73 26.67 47.71
CA CYS A 22 3.93 26.16 46.59
C CYS A 22 4.65 26.29 45.23
N SER A 23 5.90 26.77 45.18
CA SER A 23 6.69 26.81 43.93
C SER A 23 7.38 25.48 43.65
N TRP A 24 7.87 24.81 44.70
CA TRP A 24 8.66 23.58 44.58
C TRP A 24 7.81 22.36 44.21
N LEU A 25 6.55 22.30 44.69
CA LEU A 25 5.58 21.27 44.30
C LEU A 25 5.06 21.46 42.86
N PHE A 26 4.92 22.71 42.40
CA PHE A 26 4.53 22.99 41.02
C PHE A 26 5.65 22.66 40.03
N GLN A 27 6.92 22.91 40.41
CA GLN A 27 8.09 22.52 39.60
C GLN A 27 8.30 21.00 39.57
N LEU A 28 8.05 20.27 40.66
CA LEU A 28 8.06 18.80 40.66
C LEU A 28 6.89 18.21 39.85
N CYS A 29 5.70 18.82 39.89
CA CYS A 29 4.58 18.44 39.02
C CYS A 29 4.83 18.77 37.55
N ILE A 30 5.50 19.89 37.21
CA ILE A 30 5.90 20.20 35.83
C ILE A 30 7.00 19.24 35.38
N VAL A 31 7.98 18.91 36.22
CA VAL A 31 9.01 17.92 35.87
C VAL A 31 8.41 16.51 35.74
N MET A 32 7.41 16.15 36.55
CA MET A 32 6.63 14.89 36.39
C MET A 32 5.65 14.92 35.22
N PHE A 33 5.09 16.08 34.84
CA PHE A 33 4.28 16.25 33.61
C PHE A 33 5.15 16.26 32.36
N VAL A 34 6.40 16.74 32.46
CA VAL A 34 7.41 16.69 31.38
C VAL A 34 8.02 15.29 31.27
N LEU A 35 8.13 14.53 32.38
CA LEU A 35 8.46 13.10 32.37
C LEU A 35 7.27 12.20 31.97
N CYS A 36 6.05 12.73 31.97
CA CYS A 36 4.83 12.08 31.47
C CYS A 36 4.38 12.67 30.12
N ALA A 37 5.19 13.53 29.50
CA ALA A 37 5.18 13.61 28.06
C ALA A 37 5.69 12.25 27.61
N LYS A 38 4.75 11.40 27.19
CA LYS A 38 5.04 10.14 26.52
C LYS A 38 6.26 10.39 25.63
N ALA A 39 7.41 9.89 26.06
CA ALA A 39 8.55 9.69 25.19
C ALA A 39 8.08 8.62 24.22
N PHE A 40 7.25 9.02 23.25
CA PHE A 40 6.94 8.23 22.10
C PHE A 40 8.30 7.94 21.50
N ALA A 41 8.68 6.68 21.45
CA ALA A 41 9.83 6.19 20.71
C ALA A 41 9.59 6.34 19.19
N GLN A 42 9.00 7.47 18.76
CA GLN A 42 8.73 7.79 17.38
C GLN A 42 9.96 8.43 16.77
N THR A 43 10.23 8.03 15.54
CA THR A 43 11.32 8.57 14.74
C THR A 43 11.13 10.07 14.58
N PRO A 44 12.18 10.89 14.86
CA PRO A 44 12.14 12.32 14.59
C PRO A 44 11.67 12.57 13.16
N GLY A 45 10.59 13.33 12.99
CA GLY A 45 10.00 13.60 11.67
C GLY A 45 8.59 13.04 11.45
N ILE A 46 8.08 12.15 12.32
CA ILE A 46 6.71 11.62 12.25
C ILE A 46 5.90 12.10 13.46
N SER A 47 4.77 12.77 13.22
CA SER A 47 3.83 13.20 14.27
C SER A 47 2.77 12.16 14.56
N GLU A 48 2.30 11.48 13.52
CA GLU A 48 1.23 10.49 13.60
C GLU A 48 1.46 9.50 12.48
N ALA A 49 1.23 8.22 12.75
CA ALA A 49 1.31 7.18 11.75
C ALA A 49 0.25 6.12 12.06
N VAL A 50 -0.36 5.61 11.01
CA VAL A 50 -1.43 4.62 11.06
C VAL A 50 -1.15 3.57 10.01
N VAL A 51 -1.29 2.31 10.39
CA VAL A 51 -1.35 1.21 9.45
C VAL A 51 -2.69 0.52 9.60
N SER A 52 -3.37 0.35 8.47
CA SER A 52 -4.65 -0.35 8.35
C SER A 52 -4.50 -1.42 7.30
N THR A 53 -5.07 -2.60 7.54
CA THR A 53 -5.14 -3.65 6.52
C THR A 53 -6.50 -4.31 6.57
N SER A 54 -7.04 -4.61 5.40
CA SER A 54 -8.34 -5.24 5.23
C SER A 54 -8.26 -6.20 4.06
N ASN A 55 -8.94 -7.35 4.16
CA ASN A 55 -8.90 -8.37 3.11
C ASN A 55 -9.64 -7.94 1.84
N LEU A 56 -10.59 -7.02 1.97
CA LEU A 56 -11.31 -6.43 0.84
C LEU A 56 -11.87 -5.07 1.21
N GLU A 57 -11.63 -4.08 0.37
CA GLU A 57 -12.20 -2.73 0.40
C GLU A 57 -12.53 -2.30 -1.03
N GLY A 58 -13.33 -1.27 -1.20
CA GLY A 58 -13.52 -0.69 -2.52
C GLY A 58 -14.66 0.29 -2.64
N THR A 59 -15.03 0.56 -3.88
CA THR A 59 -16.18 1.39 -4.21
C THR A 59 -16.96 0.81 -5.37
N VAL A 60 -18.29 0.94 -5.29
CA VAL A 60 -19.18 0.72 -6.43
C VAL A 60 -19.85 2.04 -6.75
N THR A 61 -19.72 2.49 -7.98
CA THR A 61 -20.44 3.65 -8.50
C THR A 61 -21.51 3.19 -9.46
N LEU A 62 -22.77 3.56 -9.21
CA LEU A 62 -23.87 3.38 -10.15
C LEU A 62 -24.30 4.75 -10.67
N VAL A 63 -24.51 4.88 -11.99
CA VAL A 63 -25.19 6.03 -12.58
C VAL A 63 -26.49 5.54 -13.19
N VAL A 64 -27.63 6.03 -12.72
CA VAL A 64 -28.96 5.65 -13.22
C VAL A 64 -29.67 6.90 -13.70
N ALA A 65 -30.00 6.97 -14.99
CA ALA A 65 -30.67 8.14 -15.58
C ALA A 65 -29.93 9.48 -15.29
N GLY A 66 -28.60 9.44 -15.24
CA GLY A 66 -27.75 10.60 -14.94
C GLY A 66 -27.51 10.87 -13.45
N VAL A 67 -28.17 10.15 -12.53
CA VAL A 67 -27.93 10.26 -11.08
C VAL A 67 -26.81 9.33 -10.67
N LYS A 68 -25.69 9.89 -10.18
CA LYS A 68 -24.53 9.14 -9.67
C LYS A 68 -24.71 8.82 -8.17
N THR A 69 -24.67 7.55 -7.83
CA THR A 69 -24.65 7.03 -6.46
C THR A 69 -23.37 6.26 -6.22
N VAL A 70 -22.67 6.54 -5.13
CA VAL A 70 -21.43 5.85 -4.74
C VAL A 70 -21.70 5.04 -3.48
N PHE A 71 -21.39 3.75 -3.53
CA PHE A 71 -21.47 2.81 -2.43
C PHE A 71 -20.05 2.47 -1.97
N PRO A 72 -19.56 3.07 -0.87
CA PRO A 72 -18.30 2.68 -0.29
C PRO A 72 -18.43 1.28 0.34
N LEU A 73 -17.41 0.47 0.15
CA LEU A 73 -17.26 -0.82 0.82
C LEU A 73 -16.19 -0.66 1.89
N PRO A 74 -16.56 -0.49 3.17
CA PRO A 74 -15.57 -0.41 4.22
C PRO A 74 -14.76 -1.72 4.30
N GLY A 75 -13.51 -1.61 4.73
CA GLY A 75 -12.59 -2.73 4.85
C GLY A 75 -13.17 -3.92 5.62
N VAL A 76 -13.19 -5.08 4.95
CA VAL A 76 -13.59 -6.36 5.53
C VAL A 76 -12.46 -6.91 6.41
N ASN A 77 -12.83 -7.34 7.62
CA ASN A 77 -11.90 -7.90 8.60
C ASN A 77 -10.71 -6.97 8.83
N ALA A 78 -10.96 -5.68 9.03
CA ALA A 78 -9.91 -4.68 9.14
C ALA A 78 -9.12 -4.79 10.45
N SER A 79 -7.80 -4.73 10.37
CA SER A 79 -6.90 -4.51 11.50
C SER A 79 -6.25 -3.15 11.37
N THR A 80 -6.31 -2.33 12.42
CA THR A 80 -5.74 -0.97 12.40
C THR A 80 -5.01 -0.70 13.70
N THR A 81 -3.82 -0.10 13.60
CA THR A 81 -3.11 0.45 14.76
C THR A 81 -2.44 1.77 14.42
N SER A 82 -2.42 2.68 15.41
CA SER A 82 -1.79 4.00 15.33
C SER A 82 -0.68 4.19 16.39
N GLY A 83 -0.23 3.08 16.99
CA GLY A 83 0.81 3.06 18.01
C GLY A 83 1.46 1.69 18.11
N GLU A 84 2.59 1.63 18.82
CA GLU A 84 3.41 0.42 18.89
C GLU A 84 2.62 -0.82 19.31
N GLY A 85 2.84 -1.90 18.57
CA GLY A 85 2.22 -3.19 18.78
C GLY A 85 1.59 -3.75 17.52
N THR A 86 0.97 -4.91 17.71
CA THR A 86 0.32 -5.68 16.65
C THR A 86 -1.15 -5.83 16.98
N VAL A 87 -2.01 -5.50 16.01
CA VAL A 87 -3.44 -5.78 16.03
C VAL A 87 -3.72 -6.77 14.92
N GLN A 88 -4.49 -7.81 15.21
CA GLN A 88 -4.86 -8.82 14.22
C GLN A 88 -6.29 -9.29 14.42
N HIS A 89 -6.95 -9.67 13.33
CA HIS A 89 -8.32 -10.16 13.33
C HIS A 89 -8.45 -11.36 12.41
N ASP A 90 -9.15 -12.37 12.93
CA ASP A 90 -9.60 -13.55 12.20
C ASP A 90 -11.12 -13.52 12.17
N ALA A 91 -11.72 -13.85 11.02
CA ALA A 91 -13.17 -14.01 10.94
C ALA A 91 -13.55 -15.26 10.14
N ALA A 92 -14.81 -15.67 10.31
CA ALA A 92 -15.46 -16.63 9.42
C ALA A 92 -15.72 -16.00 8.04
N ASN A 93 -16.25 -16.79 7.11
CA ASN A 93 -16.52 -16.34 5.74
C ASN A 93 -17.41 -15.09 5.72
N VAL A 94 -16.98 -14.08 4.97
CA VAL A 94 -17.69 -12.80 4.84
C VAL A 94 -18.25 -12.69 3.42
N ASN A 95 -19.54 -12.40 3.32
CA ASN A 95 -20.20 -12.05 2.06
C ASN A 95 -20.44 -10.56 2.00
N VAL A 96 -20.00 -9.93 0.92
CA VAL A 96 -20.01 -8.49 0.71
C VAL A 96 -21.02 -8.16 -0.38
N GLY A 97 -21.91 -7.21 -0.07
CA GLY A 97 -22.88 -6.67 -1.01
C GLY A 97 -23.08 -5.18 -0.75
N VAL A 98 -23.56 -4.48 -1.77
CA VAL A 98 -24.02 -3.09 -1.65
C VAL A 98 -25.49 -3.00 -1.99
N SER A 99 -26.12 -1.86 -1.71
CA SER A 99 -27.52 -1.66 -2.10
C SER A 99 -27.69 -1.88 -3.60
N GLY A 100 -28.60 -2.79 -3.96
CA GLY A 100 -28.84 -3.17 -5.35
C GLY A 100 -27.89 -4.24 -5.90
N ILE A 101 -26.81 -4.62 -5.23
CA ILE A 101 -25.89 -5.66 -5.71
C ILE A 101 -25.60 -6.65 -4.59
N ALA A 102 -26.28 -7.79 -4.66
CA ALA A 102 -26.02 -8.92 -3.77
C ALA A 102 -24.78 -9.70 -4.21
N ASN A 103 -24.09 -10.34 -3.26
CA ASN A 103 -22.97 -11.25 -3.51
C ASN A 103 -21.89 -10.63 -4.42
N LEU A 104 -21.59 -9.35 -4.20
CA LEU A 104 -20.57 -8.64 -4.97
C LEU A 104 -19.22 -9.31 -4.81
N ALA A 105 -18.88 -9.74 -3.59
CA ALA A 105 -17.67 -10.47 -3.29
C ALA A 105 -17.83 -11.39 -2.07
N THR A 106 -16.98 -12.40 -1.97
CA THR A 106 -16.85 -13.23 -0.77
C THR A 106 -15.39 -13.35 -0.38
N VAL A 107 -15.13 -13.38 0.93
CA VAL A 107 -13.81 -13.57 1.51
C VAL A 107 -13.88 -14.72 2.50
N ASP A 108 -13.21 -15.82 2.19
CA ASP A 108 -13.24 -17.04 3.01
C ASP A 108 -12.08 -17.06 3.99
N THR A 109 -12.39 -17.38 5.24
CA THR A 109 -11.45 -17.41 6.38
C THR A 109 -10.45 -16.24 6.37
N PRO A 110 -10.92 -14.99 6.34
CA PRO A 110 -10.05 -13.83 6.33
C PRO A 110 -9.20 -13.74 7.60
N HIS A 111 -7.93 -13.40 7.41
CA HIS A 111 -6.99 -12.97 8.43
C HIS A 111 -6.39 -11.62 8.02
N SER A 112 -6.28 -10.71 8.98
CA SER A 112 -5.59 -9.44 8.80
C SER A 112 -4.73 -9.13 10.02
N GLN A 113 -3.62 -8.45 9.80
CA GLN A 113 -2.71 -8.02 10.87
C GLN A 113 -2.04 -6.70 10.50
N ALA A 114 -2.14 -5.73 11.39
CA ALA A 114 -1.47 -4.44 11.34
C ALA A 114 -0.41 -4.38 12.45
N ASN A 115 0.83 -4.06 12.08
CA ASN A 115 1.95 -3.96 13.00
C ASN A 115 2.62 -2.59 12.85
N PHE A 116 2.74 -1.91 13.97
CA PHE A 116 3.48 -0.68 14.13
C PHE A 116 4.64 -0.94 15.09
N ALA A 117 5.84 -0.62 14.67
CA ALA A 117 6.99 -0.54 15.57
C ALA A 117 7.78 0.73 15.30
N ALA A 118 8.21 1.42 16.34
CA ALA A 118 9.05 2.58 16.21
C ALA A 118 10.30 2.49 17.09
N THR A 119 11.33 3.19 16.65
CA THR A 119 12.55 3.45 17.38
C THR A 119 12.91 4.91 17.21
N GLN A 120 13.95 5.35 17.93
CA GLN A 120 14.49 6.71 17.78
C GLN A 120 14.98 7.02 16.35
N THR A 121 15.22 6.02 15.50
CA THR A 121 15.75 6.23 14.14
C THR A 121 14.86 5.69 13.03
N THR A 122 13.92 4.81 13.36
CA THR A 122 13.11 4.14 12.33
C THR A 122 11.71 3.82 12.81
N THR A 123 10.71 4.18 12.01
CA THR A 123 9.31 3.78 12.18
C THR A 123 9.00 2.78 11.09
N THR A 124 8.44 1.63 11.47
CA THR A 124 8.07 0.55 10.57
C THR A 124 6.58 0.29 10.68
N LEU A 125 5.93 0.30 9.53
CA LEU A 125 4.49 0.11 9.38
C LEU A 125 4.29 -1.06 8.44
N ALA A 126 3.67 -2.12 8.95
CA ALA A 126 3.49 -3.36 8.20
C ALA A 126 2.04 -3.81 8.31
N GLY A 127 1.45 -4.19 7.18
CA GLY A 127 0.16 -4.88 7.15
C GLY A 127 0.27 -6.18 6.39
N THR A 128 -0.43 -7.20 6.87
CA THR A 128 -0.63 -8.45 6.15
C THR A 128 -2.10 -8.79 6.10
N ALA A 129 -2.59 -9.13 4.91
CA ALA A 129 -3.92 -9.66 4.70
C ALA A 129 -3.80 -11.02 4.02
N SER A 130 -4.57 -12.00 4.48
CA SER A 130 -4.66 -13.30 3.82
C SER A 130 -6.06 -13.89 3.89
N ALA A 131 -6.46 -14.60 2.85
CA ALA A 131 -7.72 -15.31 2.78
C ALA A 131 -7.54 -16.65 2.06
N SER A 132 -8.32 -17.66 2.44
CA SER A 132 -8.25 -18.96 1.77
C SER A 132 -8.80 -18.88 0.35
N ASN A 133 -9.92 -18.16 0.17
CA ASN A 133 -10.47 -17.82 -1.13
C ASN A 133 -10.98 -16.38 -1.13
N ILE A 134 -10.87 -15.72 -2.28
CA ILE A 134 -11.54 -14.45 -2.57
C ILE A 134 -12.29 -14.61 -3.88
N SER A 135 -13.58 -14.29 -3.87
CA SER A 135 -14.40 -14.17 -5.08
C SER A 135 -14.82 -12.71 -5.25
N LEU A 136 -14.65 -12.15 -6.45
CA LEU A 136 -14.95 -10.76 -6.78
C LEU A 136 -15.91 -10.67 -7.97
N ALA A 137 -16.71 -9.60 -7.96
CA ALA A 137 -17.67 -9.26 -9.01
C ALA A 137 -18.59 -10.43 -9.40
N GLN A 138 -19.28 -11.01 -8.41
CA GLN A 138 -20.21 -12.15 -8.59
C GLN A 138 -19.54 -13.39 -9.23
N ASN A 139 -18.37 -13.79 -8.72
CA ASN A 139 -17.55 -14.92 -9.19
C ASN A 139 -16.85 -14.74 -10.54
N ALA A 140 -16.81 -13.52 -11.08
CA ALA A 140 -16.03 -13.21 -12.27
C ALA A 140 -14.52 -13.43 -12.07
N VAL A 141 -14.03 -13.12 -10.86
CA VAL A 141 -12.66 -13.44 -10.45
C VAL A 141 -12.71 -14.28 -9.20
N GLN A 142 -11.99 -15.39 -9.18
CA GLN A 142 -11.83 -16.25 -8.02
C GLN A 142 -10.35 -16.50 -7.80
N SER A 143 -9.86 -16.27 -6.60
CA SER A 143 -8.47 -16.54 -6.23
C SER A 143 -8.41 -17.40 -4.98
N THR A 144 -7.46 -18.32 -4.92
CA THR A 144 -7.17 -19.13 -3.74
C THR A 144 -5.86 -18.71 -3.10
N SER A 145 -5.72 -18.97 -1.80
CA SER A 145 -4.50 -18.71 -1.00
C SER A 145 -3.95 -17.30 -1.21
N VAL A 146 -4.82 -16.29 -1.14
CA VAL A 146 -4.43 -14.90 -1.30
C VAL A 146 -3.66 -14.46 -0.07
N SER A 147 -2.47 -13.92 -0.26
CA SER A 147 -1.70 -13.31 0.81
C SER A 147 -0.93 -12.08 0.31
N GLY A 148 -1.12 -10.98 1.01
CA GLY A 148 -0.45 -9.72 0.79
C GLY A 148 0.36 -9.29 2.00
N ARG A 149 1.48 -8.61 1.74
CA ARG A 149 2.21 -7.87 2.76
C ARG A 149 2.67 -6.52 2.21
N GLY A 150 2.14 -5.44 2.80
CA GLY A 150 2.67 -4.09 2.65
C GLY A 150 3.62 -3.79 3.81
N TYR A 151 4.80 -3.23 3.50
CA TYR A 151 5.78 -2.86 4.51
C TYR A 151 6.43 -1.53 4.16
N CYS A 152 6.35 -0.55 5.04
CA CYS A 152 6.98 0.75 4.90
C CYS A 152 7.92 1.05 6.08
N THR A 153 9.08 1.61 5.79
CA THR A 153 10.03 2.14 6.78
C THR A 153 10.24 3.62 6.55
N PHE A 154 10.25 4.37 7.64
CA PHE A 154 10.50 5.80 7.69
C PHE A 154 11.71 5.99 8.59
N ASP A 155 12.81 6.53 8.07
CA ASP A 155 13.99 6.80 8.87
C ASP A 155 14.05 8.24 9.39
N SER A 156 14.93 8.49 10.34
CA SER A 156 15.15 9.81 10.94
C SER A 156 15.76 10.84 9.97
N ALA A 157 16.26 10.40 8.81
CA ALA A 157 16.70 11.30 7.74
C ALA A 157 15.52 11.70 6.82
N GLY A 158 14.33 11.15 7.06
CA GLY A 158 13.12 11.41 6.29
C GLY A 158 12.98 10.55 5.04
N ALA A 159 13.82 9.53 4.85
CA ALA A 159 13.66 8.60 3.74
C ALA A 159 12.49 7.65 4.01
N ILE A 160 11.66 7.46 2.99
CA ILE A 160 10.51 6.57 3.01
C ILE A 160 10.78 5.42 2.04
N ARG A 161 10.70 4.18 2.53
CA ARG A 161 10.92 2.97 1.72
C ARG A 161 9.74 2.03 1.94
N CYS A 162 9.00 1.76 0.87
CA CYS A 162 7.86 0.88 0.90
C CYS A 162 8.07 -0.28 -0.07
N VAL A 163 7.76 -1.49 0.38
CA VAL A 163 7.80 -2.72 -0.42
C VAL A 163 6.49 -3.48 -0.26
N GLY A 164 6.12 -4.21 -1.30
CA GLY A 164 4.92 -5.04 -1.35
C GLY A 164 5.27 -6.43 -1.85
N SER A 165 4.70 -7.46 -1.23
CA SER A 165 4.79 -8.83 -1.71
C SER A 165 3.40 -9.45 -1.77
N THR A 166 3.15 -10.21 -2.83
CA THR A 166 1.87 -10.88 -3.07
C THR A 166 2.09 -12.34 -3.42
N SER A 167 1.40 -13.23 -2.74
CA SER A 167 1.32 -14.65 -3.04
C SER A 167 -0.12 -15.02 -3.36
N LEU A 168 -0.30 -15.83 -4.40
CA LEU A 168 -1.58 -16.32 -4.90
C LEU A 168 -1.44 -17.81 -5.20
N GLY A 169 -2.44 -18.61 -4.88
CA GLY A 169 -2.49 -20.05 -5.19
C GLY A 169 -2.90 -20.29 -6.64
N SER A 170 -4.20 -20.16 -6.92
CA SER A 170 -4.78 -20.23 -8.26
C SER A 170 -5.67 -19.02 -8.49
N VAL A 171 -5.71 -18.52 -9.72
CA VAL A 171 -6.62 -17.45 -10.14
C VAL A 171 -7.45 -17.96 -11.31
N ILE A 172 -8.75 -17.77 -11.23
CA ILE A 172 -9.73 -18.09 -12.26
C ILE A 172 -10.43 -16.78 -12.62
N VAL A 173 -10.43 -16.43 -13.90
CA VAL A 173 -11.13 -15.27 -14.44
C VAL A 173 -12.14 -15.77 -15.47
N ASN A 174 -13.41 -15.41 -15.29
CA ASN A 174 -14.51 -15.83 -16.16
C ASN A 174 -14.59 -17.36 -16.36
N GLY A 175 -14.27 -18.13 -15.31
CA GLY A 175 -14.23 -19.59 -15.35
C GLY A 175 -12.97 -20.19 -16.00
N VAL A 176 -12.03 -19.36 -16.46
CA VAL A 176 -10.77 -19.79 -17.09
C VAL A 176 -9.60 -19.59 -16.12
N PRO A 177 -8.80 -20.63 -15.83
CA PRO A 177 -7.58 -20.47 -15.04
C PRO A 177 -6.58 -19.53 -15.71
N VAL A 178 -5.99 -18.62 -14.93
CA VAL A 178 -4.97 -17.68 -15.39
C VAL A 178 -3.61 -18.09 -14.81
N SER A 179 -2.57 -18.03 -15.64
CA SER A 179 -1.20 -18.30 -15.20
C SER A 179 -0.66 -17.13 -14.37
N ILE A 180 -0.18 -17.43 -13.16
CA ILE A 180 0.43 -16.46 -12.25
C ILE A 180 1.94 -16.43 -12.56
N PRO A 181 2.58 -15.24 -12.62
CA PRO A 181 4.02 -15.14 -12.86
C PRO A 181 4.84 -15.77 -11.72
N GLN A 182 6.08 -16.14 -12.01
CA GLN A 182 7.00 -16.64 -10.99
C GLN A 182 7.24 -15.59 -9.90
N GLN A 183 7.39 -16.05 -8.66
CA GLN A 183 7.67 -15.18 -7.53
C GLN A 183 9.12 -14.66 -7.59
N PRO A 184 9.38 -13.40 -7.21
CA PRO A 184 8.41 -12.41 -6.74
C PRO A 184 7.60 -11.78 -7.87
N ILE A 185 6.28 -11.64 -7.67
CA ILE A 185 5.40 -10.97 -8.64
C ILE A 185 5.82 -9.50 -8.80
N PRO A 186 6.05 -8.97 -10.02
CA PRO A 186 6.37 -7.56 -10.24
C PRO A 186 5.27 -6.63 -9.70
N ILE A 187 5.64 -5.42 -9.25
CA ILE A 187 4.66 -4.44 -8.76
C ILE A 187 3.74 -4.01 -9.90
N GLY A 188 2.43 -3.98 -9.64
CA GLY A 188 1.42 -3.53 -10.60
C GLY A 188 1.22 -4.49 -11.79
N TYR A 189 1.57 -5.77 -11.64
CA TYR A 189 1.52 -6.74 -12.72
C TYR A 189 0.07 -6.93 -13.24
N PRO A 190 -0.20 -6.71 -14.54
CA PRO A 190 -1.52 -6.89 -15.12
C PRO A 190 -1.78 -8.39 -15.36
N LEU A 191 -2.56 -9.02 -14.47
CA LEU A 191 -2.75 -10.46 -14.49
C LEU A 191 -3.72 -10.90 -15.60
N ALA A 192 -4.85 -10.21 -15.76
CA ALA A 192 -5.87 -10.58 -16.74
C ALA A 192 -6.80 -9.42 -17.09
N THR A 193 -7.43 -9.52 -18.26
CA THR A 193 -8.65 -8.76 -18.57
C THR A 193 -9.85 -9.52 -18.04
N VAL A 194 -10.81 -8.79 -17.47
CA VAL A 194 -12.02 -9.35 -16.87
C VAL A 194 -13.22 -8.83 -17.63
N SER A 195 -14.19 -9.69 -17.91
CA SER A 195 -15.44 -9.34 -18.58
C SER A 195 -16.58 -10.10 -17.92
N ALA A 196 -17.46 -9.38 -17.23
CA ALA A 196 -18.50 -9.97 -16.40
C ALA A 196 -19.87 -9.35 -16.72
N THR A 197 -20.92 -10.01 -16.24
CA THR A 197 -22.26 -9.44 -16.21
C THR A 197 -22.63 -9.19 -14.77
N LEU A 198 -22.79 -7.92 -14.41
CA LEU A 198 -23.16 -7.50 -13.07
C LEU A 198 -24.68 -7.44 -12.95
N ALA A 199 -25.27 -8.33 -12.16
CA ALA A 199 -26.68 -8.25 -11.81
C ALA A 199 -26.90 -7.14 -10.77
N VAL A 200 -27.68 -6.12 -11.13
CA VAL A 200 -27.98 -4.93 -10.31
C VAL A 200 -29.48 -4.77 -10.19
N ASN A 201 -30.01 -4.76 -8.98
CA ASN A 201 -31.35 -4.34 -8.67
C ASN A 201 -31.36 -2.81 -8.49
N LEU A 202 -31.99 -2.10 -9.43
CA LEU A 202 -32.00 -0.64 -9.44
C LEU A 202 -32.78 -0.10 -8.23
N PRO A 203 -32.12 0.67 -7.34
CA PRO A 203 -32.76 1.21 -6.14
C PRO A 203 -34.00 2.04 -6.51
N GLY A 204 -35.12 1.80 -5.83
CA GLY A 204 -36.38 2.53 -6.03
C GLY A 204 -37.23 2.06 -7.22
N LEU A 205 -36.68 1.29 -8.15
CA LEU A 205 -37.42 0.73 -9.30
C LEU A 205 -37.73 -0.76 -9.15
N GLY A 206 -36.99 -1.48 -8.30
CA GLY A 206 -37.15 -2.94 -8.12
C GLY A 206 -36.84 -3.75 -9.38
N LEU A 207 -36.20 -3.13 -10.38
CA LEU A 207 -35.87 -3.72 -11.66
C LEU A 207 -34.47 -4.33 -11.59
N LEU A 208 -34.38 -5.63 -11.84
CA LEU A 208 -33.10 -6.33 -11.99
C LEU A 208 -32.58 -6.14 -13.42
N VAL A 209 -31.37 -5.60 -13.54
CA VAL A 209 -30.68 -5.39 -14.82
C VAL A 209 -29.31 -6.06 -14.81
N ASN A 210 -28.89 -6.53 -15.97
CA ASN A 210 -27.63 -7.25 -16.16
C ASN A 210 -26.66 -6.36 -16.95
N ILE A 211 -25.78 -5.65 -16.23
CA ILE A 211 -24.87 -4.67 -16.85
C ILE A 211 -23.60 -5.40 -17.29
N PRO A 212 -23.25 -5.40 -18.59
CA PRO A 212 -21.95 -5.90 -19.03
C PRO A 212 -20.87 -4.93 -18.55
N VAL A 213 -19.89 -5.46 -17.82
CA VAL A 213 -18.74 -4.69 -17.29
C VAL A 213 -17.44 -5.36 -17.74
N SER A 214 -16.43 -4.56 -18.02
CA SER A 214 -15.10 -5.04 -18.37
C SER A 214 -14.01 -4.18 -17.76
N GLY A 215 -12.81 -4.75 -17.65
CA GLY A 215 -11.65 -4.04 -17.14
C GLY A 215 -10.49 -4.99 -16.89
N ALA A 216 -9.74 -4.74 -15.82
CA ALA A 216 -8.48 -5.42 -15.56
C ALA A 216 -8.35 -5.86 -14.11
N LEU A 217 -7.71 -7.01 -13.93
CA LEU A 217 -7.20 -7.51 -12.67
C LEU A 217 -5.68 -7.27 -12.63
N LYS A 218 -5.24 -6.42 -11.73
CA LYS A 218 -3.83 -6.21 -11.39
C LYS A 218 -3.51 -6.93 -10.09
N VAL A 219 -2.24 -7.32 -9.94
CA VAL A 219 -1.73 -7.95 -8.72
C VAL A 219 -0.46 -7.28 -8.25
N ASN A 220 -0.21 -7.37 -6.95
CA ASN A 220 0.91 -6.70 -6.29
C ASN A 220 0.99 -5.20 -6.61
N ASP A 221 -0.15 -4.53 -6.68
CA ASP A 221 -0.21 -3.12 -7.05
C ASP A 221 0.20 -2.23 -5.86
N TYR A 222 0.79 -1.07 -6.16
CA TYR A 222 1.21 -0.12 -5.14
C TYR A 222 0.87 1.31 -5.56
N ILE A 223 0.09 1.99 -4.72
CA ILE A 223 -0.34 3.37 -4.95
C ILE A 223 0.28 4.26 -3.90
N PHE A 224 0.94 5.32 -4.35
CA PHE A 224 1.53 6.33 -3.49
C PHE A 224 0.84 7.68 -3.71
N SER A 225 0.61 8.40 -2.62
CA SER A 225 0.12 9.78 -2.66
C SER A 225 0.80 10.61 -1.57
N GLY A 226 0.89 11.92 -1.79
CA GLY A 226 1.45 12.85 -0.80
C GLY A 226 2.96 12.70 -0.56
N VAL A 227 3.68 12.25 -1.57
CA VAL A 227 5.15 12.17 -1.56
C VAL A 227 5.75 13.56 -1.38
N GLY A 228 6.64 13.73 -0.41
CA GLY A 228 7.19 15.04 -0.06
C GLY A 228 6.14 16.02 0.51
N SER A 229 4.97 15.52 0.91
CA SER A 229 3.94 16.29 1.60
C SER A 229 3.91 15.93 3.09
N LYS A 230 3.21 16.75 3.88
CA LYS A 230 3.00 16.46 5.31
C LYS A 230 2.22 15.18 5.57
N ARG A 231 1.41 14.73 4.61
CA ARG A 231 0.64 13.49 4.67
C ARG A 231 1.12 12.58 3.56
N PHE A 232 1.71 11.46 3.91
CA PHE A 232 2.10 10.40 2.99
C PHE A 232 1.10 9.25 3.10
N LEU A 233 0.74 8.69 1.94
CA LEU A 233 -0.16 7.56 1.80
C LEU A 233 0.49 6.51 0.90
N ALA A 234 0.54 5.29 1.40
CA ALA A 234 0.99 4.10 0.69
C ALA A 234 -0.09 3.03 0.77
N ILE A 235 -0.55 2.55 -0.38
CA ILE A 235 -1.55 1.48 -0.47
C ILE A 235 -0.95 0.34 -1.25
N HIS A 236 -0.77 -0.80 -0.59
CA HIS A 236 -0.44 -2.06 -1.25
C HIS A 236 -1.73 -2.83 -1.50
N ALA A 237 -1.94 -3.24 -2.75
CA ALA A 237 -3.09 -4.03 -3.16
C ALA A 237 -2.65 -5.36 -3.80
N PRO A 238 -2.70 -6.48 -3.05
CA PRO A 238 -2.35 -7.81 -3.58
C PRO A 238 -3.20 -8.21 -4.77
N LEU A 239 -4.50 -7.92 -4.71
CA LEU A 239 -5.46 -8.04 -5.80
C LEU A 239 -6.13 -6.69 -5.96
N HIS A 240 -6.17 -6.18 -7.19
CA HIS A 240 -6.84 -4.92 -7.53
C HIS A 240 -7.64 -5.12 -8.82
N LEU A 241 -8.97 -5.09 -8.69
CA LEU A 241 -9.94 -5.29 -9.76
C LEU A 241 -10.64 -3.98 -10.09
N GLU A 242 -10.49 -3.52 -11.32
CA GLU A 242 -11.19 -2.36 -11.86
C GLU A 242 -12.11 -2.82 -12.97
N LEU A 243 -13.42 -2.59 -12.85
CA LEU A 243 -14.42 -2.89 -13.88
C LEU A 243 -15.28 -1.66 -14.15
N ALA A 244 -15.64 -1.44 -15.41
CA ALA A 244 -16.59 -0.41 -15.80
C ALA A 244 -17.48 -0.93 -16.93
N GLY A 245 -18.71 -0.43 -16.99
CA GLY A 245 -19.64 -0.80 -18.03
C GLY A 245 -20.92 -0.01 -17.99
N SER A 246 -21.72 -0.16 -19.04
CA SER A 246 -23.01 0.52 -19.14
C SER A 246 -24.00 -0.27 -19.98
N LEU A 247 -25.27 -0.07 -19.68
CA LEU A 247 -26.40 -0.64 -20.38
C LEU A 247 -27.47 0.44 -20.56
N ASN A 248 -28.05 0.54 -21.76
CA ASN A 248 -29.22 1.37 -21.97
C ASN A 248 -30.48 0.54 -21.69
N VAL A 249 -31.26 0.94 -20.69
CA VAL A 249 -32.47 0.22 -20.26
C VAL A 249 -33.69 0.99 -20.75
N LEU A 250 -34.56 0.30 -21.49
CA LEU A 250 -35.82 0.87 -21.95
C LEU A 250 -36.60 1.41 -20.76
N SER A 251 -37.07 2.66 -20.85
CA SER A 251 -37.80 3.42 -19.82
C SER A 251 -36.98 4.02 -18.66
N VAL A 252 -35.72 3.61 -18.45
CA VAL A 252 -34.84 4.19 -17.41
C VAL A 252 -33.72 5.03 -18.01
N GLY A 253 -33.30 4.72 -19.25
CA GLY A 253 -32.19 5.39 -19.93
C GLY A 253 -30.84 4.72 -19.63
N LEU A 254 -29.77 5.50 -19.69
CA LEU A 254 -28.42 4.98 -19.48
C LEU A 254 -28.21 4.60 -18.01
N VAL A 255 -27.79 3.36 -17.80
CA VAL A 255 -27.32 2.84 -16.53
C VAL A 255 -25.83 2.49 -16.69
N SER A 256 -24.97 2.98 -15.81
CA SER A 256 -23.56 2.56 -15.76
C SER A 256 -23.16 2.07 -14.39
N ALA A 257 -22.19 1.16 -14.38
CA ALA A 257 -21.58 0.61 -13.19
C ALA A 257 -20.06 0.77 -13.30
N GLN A 258 -19.42 1.20 -12.22
CA GLN A 258 -17.97 1.16 -12.05
C GLN A 258 -17.68 0.49 -10.71
N ILE A 259 -16.72 -0.41 -10.69
CA ILE A 259 -16.31 -1.21 -9.54
C ILE A 259 -14.80 -1.07 -9.41
N ASP A 260 -14.34 -0.69 -8.22
CA ASP A 260 -12.94 -0.77 -7.81
C ASP A 260 -12.92 -1.59 -6.52
N LEU A 261 -12.32 -2.78 -6.57
CA LEU A 261 -12.19 -3.70 -5.44
C LEU A 261 -10.72 -4.04 -5.21
N ARG A 262 -10.28 -3.96 -3.96
CA ARG A 262 -8.88 -4.17 -3.56
C ARG A 262 -8.81 -5.02 -2.30
N ASP A 263 -7.97 -6.04 -2.28
CA ASP A 263 -7.36 -6.46 -1.02
C ASP A 263 -6.36 -5.38 -0.63
N VAL A 264 -6.30 -4.94 0.63
CA VAL A 264 -5.64 -3.67 0.97
C VAL A 264 -4.78 -3.74 2.22
N THR A 265 -3.57 -3.21 2.10
CA THR A 265 -2.77 -2.70 3.21
C THR A 265 -2.51 -1.23 2.97
N GLU A 266 -3.11 -0.37 3.78
CA GLU A 266 -2.96 1.07 3.78
C GLU A 266 -2.03 1.53 4.90
N THR A 267 -1.10 2.41 4.55
CA THR A 267 -0.17 3.05 5.47
C THR A 267 -0.29 4.56 5.30
N ILE A 268 -0.64 5.25 6.38
CA ILE A 268 -0.73 6.70 6.46
C ILE A 268 0.33 7.19 7.43
N ALA A 269 1.13 8.18 7.04
CA ALA A 269 2.07 8.83 7.93
C ALA A 269 2.00 10.35 7.78
N ASP A 270 1.80 11.03 8.90
CA ASP A 270 1.89 12.48 9.03
C ASP A 270 3.28 12.86 9.49
N THR A 271 3.97 13.64 8.67
CA THR A 271 5.33 14.10 8.93
C THR A 271 5.32 15.51 9.53
N THR A 272 6.13 15.73 10.56
CA THR A 272 6.26 17.04 11.25
C THR A 272 7.07 18.05 10.46
N SER A 273 7.84 17.57 9.48
CA SER A 273 8.74 18.34 8.63
C SER A 273 8.60 17.82 7.19
N VAL A 274 8.62 18.73 6.21
CA VAL A 274 8.71 18.38 4.78
C VAL A 274 10.12 17.86 4.53
N ALA A 275 10.37 16.59 4.89
CA ALA A 275 11.58 15.90 4.47
C ALA A 275 11.53 15.80 2.93
N THR A 276 12.36 16.60 2.28
CA THR A 276 12.54 16.56 0.83
C THR A 276 13.61 15.53 0.53
N THR A 277 13.24 14.26 0.61
CA THR A 277 14.02 13.15 0.06
C THR A 277 13.06 12.30 -0.78
N PRO A 278 13.40 12.00 -2.05
CA PRO A 278 12.51 11.27 -2.95
C PRO A 278 12.20 9.89 -2.35
N ILE A 279 10.99 9.38 -2.62
CA ILE A 279 10.70 7.95 -2.47
C ILE A 279 11.75 7.19 -3.29
N VAL A 280 12.63 6.48 -2.61
CA VAL A 280 13.58 5.58 -3.26
C VAL A 280 12.92 4.21 -3.27
N SER A 281 12.15 3.93 -4.32
CA SER A 281 12.04 2.56 -4.84
C SER A 281 13.37 2.23 -5.51
N SER A 282 14.43 2.04 -4.72
CA SER A 282 15.82 1.73 -5.12
C SER A 282 16.17 2.07 -6.59
N VAL A 283 16.67 3.29 -6.82
CA VAL A 283 17.30 3.80 -8.06
C VAL A 283 18.65 4.44 -7.66
N SER A 284 19.79 4.03 -8.26
CA SER A 284 21.18 4.50 -8.01
C SER A 284 21.66 5.65 -8.97
N PRO A 285 22.81 6.36 -8.72
CA PRO A 285 23.08 7.74 -9.19
C PRO A 285 23.80 8.02 -10.52
N ASP A 286 24.35 7.08 -11.29
CA ASP A 286 25.09 7.41 -12.55
C ASP A 286 24.21 7.35 -13.81
N ALA A 287 23.10 8.08 -13.78
CA ALA A 287 22.05 8.06 -14.81
C ALA A 287 22.56 8.40 -16.23
N ILE A 288 22.57 7.39 -17.11
CA ILE A 288 22.72 7.55 -18.57
C ILE A 288 21.66 8.52 -19.15
N ASP A 289 22.01 9.38 -20.12
CA ASP A 289 21.03 10.27 -20.77
C ASP A 289 20.17 9.50 -21.79
N CYS A 290 18.93 9.22 -21.41
CA CYS A 290 17.97 8.48 -22.24
C CYS A 290 17.23 9.34 -23.27
N SER A 291 17.49 10.66 -23.34
CA SER A 291 16.73 11.58 -24.20
C SER A 291 16.79 11.21 -25.70
N ASN A 292 17.83 10.49 -26.12
CA ASN A 292 18.03 10.02 -27.50
C ASN A 292 18.18 8.50 -27.61
N LEU A 293 17.87 7.74 -26.56
CA LEU A 293 17.95 6.28 -26.54
C LEU A 293 16.55 5.66 -26.65
N ALA A 294 16.47 4.51 -27.31
CA ALA A 294 15.23 3.73 -27.36
C ALA A 294 14.93 3.13 -25.98
N ASP A 295 13.68 2.76 -25.75
CA ASP A 295 13.31 2.06 -24.53
C ASP A 295 14.05 0.72 -24.46
N GLY A 296 14.79 0.47 -23.38
CA GLY A 296 15.70 -0.68 -23.29
C GLY A 296 16.63 -0.63 -22.08
N TYR A 297 17.46 -1.67 -21.93
CA TYR A 297 18.47 -1.75 -20.87
C TYR A 297 19.87 -1.46 -21.43
N TYR A 298 20.65 -0.71 -20.68
CA TYR A 298 21.93 -0.15 -21.06
C TYR A 298 22.93 -0.39 -19.93
N ALA A 299 24.14 -0.80 -20.27
CA ALA A 299 25.20 -0.92 -19.29
C ALA A 299 25.57 0.46 -18.73
N ASP A 300 26.15 0.45 -17.54
CA ASP A 300 26.73 1.63 -16.94
C ASP A 300 27.86 2.19 -17.85
N PRO A 301 27.75 3.46 -18.30
CA PRO A 301 28.75 4.06 -19.17
C PRO A 301 30.09 4.31 -18.46
N SER A 302 30.14 4.29 -17.13
CA SER A 302 31.37 4.47 -16.35
C SER A 302 32.18 3.18 -16.23
N SER A 303 31.53 2.00 -16.30
CA SER A 303 32.18 0.70 -16.21
C SER A 303 31.33 -0.43 -16.83
N GLN A 304 31.90 -1.13 -17.82
CA GLN A 304 31.29 -2.32 -18.44
C GLN A 304 31.21 -3.53 -17.48
N CYS A 305 31.91 -3.45 -16.35
CA CYS A 305 31.91 -4.45 -15.28
C CYS A 305 31.15 -3.97 -14.05
N SER A 306 30.30 -2.97 -14.20
CA SER A 306 29.46 -2.49 -13.10
C SER A 306 28.36 -3.53 -12.82
N PRO A 307 28.08 -3.82 -11.54
CA PRO A 307 26.81 -4.41 -11.19
C PRO A 307 25.68 -3.42 -11.47
N GLU A 308 25.93 -2.11 -11.57
CA GLU A 308 24.90 -1.14 -11.91
C GLU A 308 24.65 -1.09 -13.43
N PHE A 309 23.40 -0.90 -13.83
CA PHE A 309 22.95 -0.77 -15.22
C PHE A 309 21.66 0.05 -15.28
N PHE A 310 21.25 0.51 -16.45
CA PHE A 310 20.19 1.51 -16.59
C PHE A 310 19.10 1.06 -17.55
N ALA A 311 17.85 1.25 -17.18
CA ALA A 311 16.72 1.13 -18.09
C ALA A 311 16.31 2.52 -18.60
N CYS A 312 16.31 2.72 -19.91
CA CYS A 312 15.70 3.88 -20.53
C CYS A 312 14.23 3.60 -20.80
N GLN A 313 13.37 4.51 -20.38
CA GLN A 313 11.95 4.49 -20.73
C GLN A 313 11.43 5.91 -20.96
N SER A 314 10.86 6.15 -22.14
CA SER A 314 10.27 7.44 -22.52
C SER A 314 11.20 8.63 -22.28
N GLY A 315 12.48 8.48 -22.64
CA GLY A 315 13.50 9.52 -22.51
C GLY A 315 14.09 9.68 -21.11
N LYS A 316 13.73 8.81 -20.14
CA LYS A 316 14.20 8.88 -18.74
C LYS A 316 14.97 7.62 -18.34
N SER A 317 16.04 7.81 -17.59
CA SER A 317 16.89 6.73 -17.07
C SER A 317 16.46 6.26 -15.69
N ILE A 318 16.44 4.96 -15.50
CA ILE A 318 16.17 4.29 -14.23
C ILE A 318 17.35 3.37 -13.95
N SER A 319 18.15 3.68 -12.93
CA SER A 319 19.23 2.78 -12.53
C SER A 319 18.72 1.50 -11.87
N LYS A 320 19.45 0.42 -12.10
CA LYS A 320 19.26 -0.94 -11.62
C LYS A 320 20.62 -1.46 -11.16
N THR A 321 20.61 -2.44 -10.25
CA THR A 321 21.83 -3.08 -9.78
C THR A 321 21.65 -4.59 -9.83
N CYS A 322 22.63 -5.26 -10.41
CA CYS A 322 22.72 -6.69 -10.50
C CYS A 322 22.88 -7.33 -9.12
N PRO A 323 22.44 -8.59 -8.96
CA PRO A 323 22.68 -9.37 -7.75
C PRO A 323 24.16 -9.36 -7.33
N ALA A 324 24.41 -9.47 -6.02
CA ALA A 324 25.76 -9.42 -5.47
C ALA A 324 26.68 -10.47 -6.13
N GLY A 325 27.81 -10.02 -6.67
CA GLY A 325 28.79 -10.86 -7.38
C GLY A 325 28.51 -11.07 -8.86
N THR A 326 27.53 -10.37 -9.45
CA THR A 326 27.23 -10.40 -10.89
C THR A 326 27.31 -9.00 -11.51
N VAL A 327 27.56 -8.94 -12.82
CA VAL A 327 27.74 -7.70 -13.60
C VAL A 327 26.80 -7.71 -14.80
N PHE A 328 26.34 -6.54 -15.24
CA PHE A 328 25.40 -6.46 -16.35
C PHE A 328 26.10 -6.63 -17.70
N ASN A 329 25.66 -7.61 -18.48
CA ASN A 329 26.13 -7.84 -19.85
C ASN A 329 25.15 -7.19 -20.84
N SER A 330 25.58 -6.12 -21.52
CA SER A 330 24.73 -5.42 -22.50
C SER A 330 24.51 -6.18 -23.80
N SER A 331 25.29 -7.23 -24.08
CA SER A 331 25.11 -8.06 -25.28
C SER A 331 24.00 -9.09 -25.09
N GLU A 332 23.84 -9.56 -23.86
CA GLU A 332 22.83 -10.56 -23.46
C GLU A 332 21.63 -9.91 -22.74
N ILE A 333 21.78 -8.64 -22.33
CA ILE A 333 20.78 -7.87 -21.58
C ILE A 333 20.43 -8.57 -20.25
N GLU A 334 21.45 -9.10 -19.55
CA GLU A 334 21.30 -9.91 -18.34
C GLU A 334 22.46 -9.69 -17.36
N CYS A 335 22.23 -9.94 -16.06
CA CYS A 335 23.27 -9.95 -15.04
C CYS A 335 23.99 -11.31 -15.01
N VAL A 336 25.27 -11.33 -15.37
CA VAL A 336 26.08 -12.54 -15.48
C VAL A 336 27.20 -12.58 -14.44
N VAL A 337 27.70 -13.78 -14.15
CA VAL A 337 28.89 -13.94 -13.32
C VAL A 337 30.12 -13.46 -14.12
N PRO A 338 31.04 -12.66 -13.52
CA PRO A 338 32.27 -12.24 -14.18
C PRO A 338 33.15 -13.45 -14.51
N ASN A 339 33.46 -13.66 -15.79
CA ASN A 339 34.28 -14.76 -16.28
C ASN A 339 35.54 -14.22 -16.98
N ASP A 340 36.65 -14.99 -16.94
CA ASP A 340 37.97 -14.60 -17.49
C ASP A 340 37.98 -14.43 -19.02
N ASP A 341 36.99 -14.96 -19.73
CA ASP A 341 36.85 -14.78 -21.17
C ASP A 341 36.27 -13.40 -21.48
N SER A 342 37.16 -12.41 -21.45
CA SER A 342 37.06 -11.09 -22.07
C SER A 342 36.01 -10.08 -21.58
N TYR A 343 35.10 -10.43 -20.66
CA TYR A 343 34.11 -9.46 -20.17
C TYR A 343 34.53 -8.75 -18.87
N CYS A 344 35.03 -9.45 -17.83
CA CYS A 344 35.48 -8.83 -16.57
C CYS A 344 36.40 -9.76 -15.76
N PRO A 345 37.64 -9.38 -15.39
CA PRO A 345 38.47 -10.21 -14.51
C PRO A 345 37.89 -10.27 -13.09
N ALA A 346 37.63 -11.47 -12.57
CA ALA A 346 37.09 -11.68 -11.23
C ALA A 346 38.08 -11.22 -10.13
N PRO A 347 37.61 -10.68 -8.99
CA PRO A 347 38.48 -10.41 -7.85
C PRO A 347 38.97 -11.74 -7.25
N THR A 348 40.29 -11.91 -7.21
CA THR A 348 40.96 -13.12 -6.72
C THR A 348 40.59 -13.41 -5.26
N GLN A 349 39.97 -14.57 -5.03
CA GLN A 349 39.70 -15.07 -3.67
C GLN A 349 41.04 -15.33 -2.97
N THR A 350 41.40 -14.43 -2.05
CA THR A 350 42.53 -14.66 -1.15
C THR A 350 42.07 -15.64 -0.07
N SER A 351 42.54 -16.87 -0.15
CA SER A 351 42.31 -17.92 0.84
C SER A 351 42.78 -17.48 2.22
N VAL A 352 41.86 -17.42 3.18
CA VAL A 352 42.18 -17.25 4.60
C VAL A 352 42.88 -18.52 5.07
N LYS A 353 44.20 -18.44 5.21
CA LYS A 353 45.02 -19.50 5.81
C LYS A 353 44.70 -19.55 7.31
N LEU A 354 44.15 -20.68 7.78
CA LEU A 354 43.99 -20.97 9.21
C LEU A 354 45.37 -20.85 9.90
N LEU A 355 45.51 -19.95 10.88
CA LEU A 355 46.65 -19.99 11.79
C LEU A 355 46.50 -21.19 12.73
N GLN A 356 47.36 -22.20 12.57
CA GLN A 356 47.62 -23.16 13.64
C GLN A 356 48.37 -22.44 14.76
N VAL A 357 47.82 -22.51 15.96
CA VAL A 357 48.49 -22.14 17.20
C VAL A 357 49.44 -23.27 17.57
N HIS A 358 50.72 -22.96 17.75
CA HIS A 358 51.72 -23.83 18.38
C HIS A 358 51.57 -23.76 19.90
#